data_AF-A0A3A2ZHB0-F1
#
_entry.id   AF-A0A3A2ZHB0-F1
#
_cell.length_a   1.000
_cell.length_b   1.000
_cell.length_c   1.000
_cell.angle_alpha   90.00
_cell.angle_beta   90.00
_cell.angle_gamma   90.00
#
_symmetry.space_group_name_H-M   'P 1'
#
loop_
_entity.id
_entity.type
_entity.pdbx_description
1 polymer ?
#
loop_
_entity_poly.entity_id
_entity_poly.type
_entity_poly.pdbx_seq_one_letter_code
_entity_poly.pdbx_strand_id
1 'polypeptide(L)'
;MVPIQFLGLDPGYGGWCSPGNLARLSGSLPLHQQASSIDSVDQGFPCPARSKLLSDIQSTDEWNEHLAVSQKLRNRLATLFDANTTSWMSTADHFADNFQARLCNGYELPCSRSDESSCVTLDEAYEIFRAGDWEYNYWWRRNENAKRYIQLVEGLFIGEIIRRLEAIEQGQSPLLYSHNFIHDGDIGPILGALGIKALRWPGMGSNVAFEIW
;
A
#
# COMPACT_ATOMS: atom_id res chain seq x y z
N MET A 1 13.67 -30.74 6.20
CA MET A 1 13.69 -29.28 6.51
C MET A 1 12.74 -28.65 5.51
N VAL A 2 11.65 -28.05 5.99
CA VAL A 2 10.61 -27.48 5.13
C VAL A 2 11.14 -26.14 4.59
N PRO A 3 11.23 -25.93 3.26
CA PRO A 3 11.63 -24.64 2.74
C PRO A 3 10.50 -23.64 2.99
N ILE A 4 10.71 -22.75 3.95
CA ILE A 4 9.88 -21.58 4.18
C ILE A 4 10.71 -20.38 3.74
N GLN A 5 10.18 -19.58 2.81
CA GLN A 5 10.85 -18.37 2.33
C GLN A 5 10.07 -17.14 2.77
N PHE A 6 10.69 -16.34 3.63
CA PHE A 6 10.24 -14.98 3.94
C PHE A 6 11.06 -14.01 3.10
N LEU A 7 10.40 -13.10 2.38
CA LEU A 7 11.04 -11.99 1.66
C LEU A 7 10.54 -10.67 2.25
N GLY A 8 11.40 -9.70 2.57
CA GLY A 8 10.96 -8.40 3.11
C GLY A 8 11.82 -7.21 2.67
N LEU A 9 11.35 -6.00 3.01
CA LEU A 9 11.96 -4.70 2.67
C LEU A 9 12.53 -3.99 3.92
N ASP A 10 13.65 -3.28 3.74
CA ASP A 10 14.46 -2.36 4.58
C ASP A 10 14.49 -2.52 6.13
N PRO A 11 15.67 -2.45 6.82
CA PRO A 11 15.80 -2.74 8.25
C PRO A 11 15.49 -1.54 9.19
N GLY A 12 14.66 -0.59 8.75
CA GLY A 12 14.38 0.64 9.50
C GLY A 12 13.53 0.46 10.78
N TYR A 13 12.70 -0.57 10.85
CA TYR A 13 11.93 -0.91 12.04
C TYR A 13 11.85 -2.43 12.18
N GLY A 14 12.21 -2.92 13.37
CA GLY A 14 12.35 -4.36 13.66
C GLY A 14 11.12 -5.17 13.31
N GLY A 15 11.34 -6.40 12.86
CA GLY A 15 10.29 -7.33 12.48
C GLY A 15 9.32 -7.59 13.63
N TRP A 16 8.08 -7.18 13.44
CA TRP A 16 6.95 -7.56 14.30
C TRP A 16 5.99 -8.43 13.50
N CYS A 17 6.37 -9.69 13.30
CA CYS A 17 5.39 -10.76 13.17
C CYS A 17 5.52 -11.66 14.41
N SER A 18 4.58 -11.50 15.35
CA SER A 18 4.36 -12.53 16.36
C SER A 18 3.81 -13.78 15.65
N PRO A 19 4.47 -14.94 15.77
CA PRO A 19 4.02 -16.15 15.12
C PRO A 19 2.89 -16.77 15.93
N GLY A 20 1.66 -16.26 15.80
CA GLY A 20 0.49 -16.95 16.34
C GLY A 20 0.35 -18.39 15.82
N ASN A 21 0.84 -18.65 14.60
CA ASN A 21 0.74 -19.95 13.92
C ASN A 21 2.08 -20.70 13.74
N LEU A 22 3.21 -20.16 14.21
CA LEU A 22 4.52 -20.84 14.12
C LEU A 22 5.10 -21.20 15.50
N ALA A 23 4.25 -21.29 16.53
CA ALA A 23 4.62 -21.57 17.93
C ALA A 23 5.41 -22.88 18.15
N ARG A 24 5.65 -23.69 17.10
CA ARG A 24 6.44 -24.93 17.13
C ARG A 24 7.79 -24.85 16.40
N LEU A 25 8.11 -23.73 15.76
CA LEU A 25 9.43 -23.53 15.17
C LEU A 25 10.40 -23.05 16.25
N SER A 26 11.40 -23.85 16.54
CA SER A 26 12.54 -23.47 17.38
C SER A 26 13.67 -22.92 16.50
N GLY A 27 14.14 -21.70 16.80
CA GLY A 27 15.22 -21.03 16.07
C GLY A 27 14.76 -19.82 15.27
N SER A 28 15.72 -19.12 14.65
CA SER A 28 15.44 -17.99 13.76
C SER A 28 14.97 -18.48 12.39
N LEU A 29 14.00 -17.78 11.81
CA LEU A 29 13.60 -18.00 10.43
C LEU A 29 14.39 -17.02 9.55
N PRO A 30 14.99 -17.50 8.44
CA PRO A 30 15.70 -16.61 7.54
C PRO A 30 14.70 -15.68 6.85
N LEU A 31 14.99 -14.38 6.93
CA LEU A 31 14.36 -13.34 6.11
C LEU A 31 15.31 -13.01 4.98
N HIS A 32 14.84 -13.19 3.75
CA HIS A 32 15.56 -12.87 2.53
C HIS A 32 15.11 -11.50 2.03
N GLN A 33 15.94 -10.86 1.22
CA GLN A 33 15.61 -9.59 0.57
C GLN A 33 16.29 -9.57 -0.80
N GLN A 34 15.62 -9.04 -1.81
CA GLN A 34 16.24 -8.80 -3.11
C GLN A 34 17.18 -7.60 -2.99
N ALA A 35 18.28 -7.60 -3.75
CA ALA A 35 19.10 -6.39 -3.82
C ALA A 35 18.26 -5.27 -4.46
N SER A 36 18.34 -4.05 -3.95
CA SER A 36 17.49 -2.93 -4.37
C SER A 36 17.47 -2.68 -5.88
N SER A 37 18.59 -2.95 -6.58
CA SER A 37 18.70 -2.79 -8.03
C SER A 37 17.90 -3.80 -8.86
N ILE A 38 17.43 -4.88 -8.25
CA ILE A 38 16.65 -5.95 -8.89
C ILE A 38 15.39 -6.26 -8.10
N ASP A 39 15.02 -5.40 -7.14
CA ASP A 39 13.81 -5.60 -6.36
C ASP A 39 12.60 -5.45 -7.27
N SER A 40 11.83 -6.54 -7.36
CA SER A 40 10.65 -6.63 -8.20
C SER A 40 9.42 -5.97 -7.55
N VAL A 41 9.49 -5.68 -6.25
CA VAL A 41 8.51 -4.89 -5.48
C VAL A 41 9.04 -3.47 -5.25
N ASP A 42 8.21 -2.57 -4.70
CA ASP A 42 8.58 -1.20 -4.31
C ASP A 42 9.21 -0.37 -5.44
N GLN A 43 8.78 -0.62 -6.68
CA GLN A 43 9.20 0.20 -7.81
C GLN A 43 10.74 0.28 -8.00
N GLY A 44 11.49 -0.73 -7.53
CA GLY A 44 12.95 -0.72 -7.33
C GLY A 44 13.82 -0.47 -8.58
N PHE A 45 13.22 -0.49 -9.77
CA PHE A 45 13.88 -0.13 -11.03
C PHE A 45 13.32 1.18 -11.64
N PRO A 46 14.17 2.04 -12.23
CA PRO A 46 13.73 3.26 -12.90
C PRO A 46 12.80 2.97 -14.09
N CYS A 47 11.61 3.56 -14.08
CA CYS A 47 10.66 3.46 -15.18
C CYS A 47 10.00 4.83 -15.46
N PRO A 48 10.55 5.65 -16.37
CA PRO A 48 9.95 6.96 -16.69
C PRO A 48 8.51 6.88 -17.18
N ALA A 49 8.13 5.78 -17.85
CA ALA A 49 6.77 5.55 -18.29
C ALA A 49 5.78 5.42 -17.12
N ARG A 50 6.22 4.87 -15.97
CA ARG A 50 5.40 4.77 -14.75
C ARG A 50 5.04 6.14 -14.21
N SER A 51 6.04 7.02 -14.05
CA SER A 51 5.83 8.38 -13.56
C SER A 51 4.98 9.22 -14.50
N LYS A 52 5.22 9.11 -15.81
CA LYS A 52 4.40 9.79 -16.82
C LYS A 52 2.94 9.35 -16.72
N LEU A 53 2.68 8.04 -16.67
CA LEU A 53 1.32 7.52 -16.63
C LEU A 53 0.60 7.89 -15.33
N LEU A 54 1.29 7.88 -14.19
CA LEU A 54 0.73 8.35 -12.93
C LEU A 54 0.32 9.83 -13.03
N SER A 55 1.18 10.67 -13.60
CA SER A 55 0.86 12.08 -13.84
C SER A 55 -0.36 12.25 -14.74
N ASP A 56 -0.47 11.44 -15.80
CA ASP A 56 -1.63 11.48 -16.71
C ASP A 56 -2.91 11.08 -15.94
N ILE A 57 -2.86 10.00 -15.13
CA ILE A 57 -3.98 9.54 -14.27
C ILE A 57 -4.40 10.62 -13.28
N GLN A 58 -3.44 11.26 -12.60
CA GLN A 58 -3.67 12.32 -11.61
C GLN A 58 -3.96 13.70 -12.23
N SER A 59 -4.19 13.76 -13.55
CA SER A 59 -4.56 14.99 -14.27
C SER A 59 -5.95 14.92 -14.92
N THR A 60 -6.64 13.79 -14.77
CA THR A 60 -7.99 13.57 -15.30
C THR A 60 -9.04 14.46 -14.64
N ASP A 61 -10.16 14.67 -15.33
CA ASP A 61 -11.27 15.47 -14.80
C ASP A 61 -11.83 14.87 -13.51
N GLU A 62 -11.97 13.54 -13.42
CA GLU A 62 -12.45 12.88 -12.20
C GLU A 62 -11.48 13.04 -11.02
N TRP A 63 -10.17 12.99 -11.28
CA TRP A 63 -9.16 13.24 -10.25
C TRP A 63 -9.21 14.69 -9.75
N ASN A 64 -9.30 15.64 -10.69
CA ASN A 64 -9.41 17.05 -10.34
C ASN A 64 -10.71 17.38 -9.59
N GLU A 65 -11.83 16.74 -9.96
CA GLU A 65 -13.09 16.84 -9.22
C GLU A 65 -12.94 16.31 -7.79
N HIS A 66 -12.33 15.14 -7.62
CA HIS A 66 -12.03 14.57 -6.29
C HIS A 66 -11.19 15.52 -5.42
N LEU A 67 -10.16 16.12 -6.01
CA LEU A 67 -9.37 17.14 -5.31
C LEU A 67 -10.23 18.37 -4.97
N ALA A 68 -11.08 18.85 -5.87
CA ALA A 68 -11.93 19.99 -5.62
C ALA A 68 -12.92 19.76 -4.46
N VAL A 69 -13.60 18.61 -4.44
CA VAL A 69 -14.59 18.31 -3.39
C VAL A 69 -13.95 18.10 -2.01
N SER A 70 -12.72 17.58 -1.96
CA SER A 70 -11.96 17.38 -0.71
C SER A 70 -11.16 18.63 -0.27
N GLN A 71 -11.09 19.67 -1.10
CA GLN A 71 -10.19 20.81 -0.89
C GLN A 71 -10.45 21.54 0.42
N LYS A 72 -11.72 21.73 0.80
CA LYS A 72 -12.08 22.44 2.04
C LYS A 72 -11.47 21.74 3.26
N LEU A 73 -11.62 20.41 3.35
CA LEU A 73 -11.09 19.63 4.45
C LEU A 73 -9.55 19.64 4.43
N ARG A 74 -8.93 19.38 3.28
CA ARG A 74 -7.46 19.38 3.16
C ARG A 74 -6.86 20.73 3.53
N ASN A 75 -7.46 21.85 3.12
CA ASN A 75 -7.01 23.20 3.50
C ASN A 75 -7.11 23.43 5.01
N ARG A 76 -8.17 22.94 5.66
CA ARG A 76 -8.31 23.04 7.11
C ARG A 76 -7.18 22.26 7.80
N LEU A 77 -6.93 21.02 7.40
CA LEU A 77 -5.89 20.18 7.98
C LEU A 77 -4.49 20.76 7.72
N ALA A 78 -4.24 21.27 6.51
CA ALA A 78 -3.01 21.96 6.17
C ALA A 78 -2.77 23.18 7.06
N THR A 79 -3.82 23.93 7.41
CA THR A 79 -3.73 25.07 8.34
C THR A 79 -3.43 24.61 9.77
N LEU A 80 -4.05 23.53 10.24
CA LEU A 80 -3.81 23.00 11.59
C LEU A 80 -2.36 22.53 11.80
N PHE A 81 -1.75 21.97 10.75
CA PHE A 81 -0.47 21.29 10.85
C PHE A 81 0.68 21.98 10.13
N ASP A 82 0.45 23.17 9.57
CA ASP A 82 1.43 23.86 8.71
C ASP A 82 1.90 22.97 7.55
N ALA A 83 0.94 22.28 6.93
CA ALA A 83 1.18 21.23 5.92
C ALA A 83 0.69 21.64 4.52
N ASN A 84 0.75 22.93 4.19
CA ASN A 84 0.33 23.44 2.87
C ASN A 84 1.43 23.29 1.82
N THR A 85 1.86 22.06 1.54
CA THR A 85 2.83 21.74 0.50
C THR A 85 2.22 20.81 -0.54
N THR A 86 2.83 20.74 -1.72
CA THR A 86 2.36 19.83 -2.77
C THR A 86 2.26 18.38 -2.30
N SER A 87 3.20 17.89 -1.48
CA SER A 87 3.20 16.50 -1.00
C SER A 87 1.99 16.18 -0.12
N TRP A 88 1.53 17.12 0.70
CA TRP A 88 0.36 16.94 1.58
C TRP A 88 -0.96 17.25 0.88
N MET A 89 -0.92 17.99 -0.23
CA MET A 89 -2.10 18.54 -0.87
C MET A 89 -2.43 17.86 -2.21
N SER A 90 -1.56 17.00 -2.73
CA SER A 90 -1.80 16.23 -3.96
C SER A 90 -2.72 15.03 -3.76
N THR A 91 -2.81 14.53 -2.55
CA THR A 91 -3.41 13.24 -2.17
C THR A 91 -3.89 13.31 -0.72
N ALA A 92 -4.71 12.34 -0.30
CA ALA A 92 -5.11 12.17 1.09
C ALA A 92 -4.08 11.41 1.93
N ASP A 93 -2.98 10.95 1.32
CA ASP A 93 -2.07 9.94 1.84
C ASP A 93 -1.44 10.30 3.18
N HIS A 94 -0.77 11.45 3.27
CA HIS A 94 -0.08 11.83 4.50
C HIS A 94 -1.03 12.07 5.68
N PHE A 95 -2.22 12.62 5.42
CA PHE A 95 -3.24 12.76 6.46
C PHE A 95 -3.81 11.40 6.87
N ALA A 96 -4.14 10.55 5.89
CA ALA A 96 -4.68 9.22 6.14
C ALA A 96 -3.70 8.36 6.95
N ASP A 97 -2.43 8.29 6.53
CA ASP A 97 -1.39 7.52 7.19
C ASP A 97 -1.20 7.95 8.65
N ASN A 98 -1.12 9.27 8.90
CA ASN A 98 -0.98 9.79 10.27
C ASN A 98 -2.17 9.44 11.17
N PHE A 99 -3.40 9.62 10.65
CA PHE A 99 -4.62 9.39 11.43
C PHE A 99 -4.84 7.89 11.67
N GLN A 100 -4.60 7.04 10.66
CA GLN A 100 -4.67 5.59 10.82
C GLN A 100 -3.65 5.09 11.84
N ALA A 101 -2.39 5.53 11.74
CA ALA A 101 -1.35 5.13 12.68
C ALA A 101 -1.72 5.47 14.13
N ARG A 102 -2.32 6.64 14.38
CA ARG A 102 -2.80 7.01 15.71
C ARG A 102 -3.96 6.14 16.19
N LEU A 103 -5.04 6.08 15.41
CA LEU A 103 -6.26 5.38 15.79
C LEU A 103 -6.03 3.87 15.98
N CYS A 104 -5.25 3.24 15.10
CA CYS A 104 -4.92 1.81 15.20
C CYS A 104 -4.11 1.46 16.46
N ASN A 105 -3.38 2.43 17.01
CA ASN A 105 -2.60 2.26 18.24
C ASN A 105 -3.31 2.82 19.49
N GLY A 106 -4.59 3.17 19.38
CA GLY A 106 -5.39 3.68 20.51
C GLY A 106 -5.03 5.10 20.94
N TYR A 107 -4.31 5.86 20.10
CA TYR A 107 -4.04 7.28 20.35
C TYR A 107 -5.19 8.16 19.86
N GLU A 108 -5.33 9.31 20.51
CA GLU A 108 -6.23 10.37 20.06
C GLU A 108 -5.76 10.98 18.73
N LEU A 109 -6.69 11.60 18.00
CA LEU A 109 -6.38 12.34 16.78
C LEU A 109 -5.57 13.61 17.10
N PRO A 110 -4.71 14.07 16.17
CA PRO A 110 -3.81 15.18 16.45
C PRO A 110 -4.56 16.52 16.55
N CYS A 111 -4.04 17.40 17.40
CA CYS A 111 -4.48 18.79 17.53
C CYS A 111 -3.44 19.75 16.97
N SER A 112 -3.85 20.99 16.70
CA SER A 112 -2.95 22.03 16.22
C SER A 112 -1.79 22.25 17.19
N ARG A 113 -0.60 22.51 16.63
CA ARG A 113 0.59 22.88 17.41
C ARG A 113 0.49 24.28 18.02
N SER A 114 -0.36 25.14 17.45
CA SER A 114 -0.58 26.51 17.91
C SER A 114 -1.80 26.66 18.83
N ASP A 115 -2.71 25.67 18.81
CA ASP A 115 -3.93 25.65 19.62
C ASP A 115 -4.34 24.20 19.91
N GLU A 116 -3.99 23.70 21.09
CA GLU A 116 -4.28 22.32 21.52
C GLU A 116 -5.79 22.04 21.69
N SER A 117 -6.64 23.07 21.71
CA SER A 117 -8.10 22.88 21.71
C SER A 117 -8.68 22.61 20.31
N SER A 118 -7.90 22.86 19.26
CA SER A 118 -8.30 22.68 17.87
C SER A 118 -7.80 21.34 17.33
N CYS A 119 -8.63 20.31 17.53
CA CYS A 119 -8.30 18.93 17.16
C CYS A 119 -8.96 18.48 15.86
N VAL A 120 -8.36 17.48 15.22
CA VAL A 120 -9.03 16.73 14.16
C VAL A 120 -10.13 15.89 14.77
N THR A 121 -11.32 15.97 14.20
CA THR A 121 -12.46 15.17 14.64
C THR A 121 -12.45 13.79 13.97
N LEU A 122 -13.17 12.84 14.57
CA LEU A 122 -13.31 11.51 13.99
C LEU A 122 -14.00 11.54 12.62
N ASP A 123 -14.97 12.43 12.43
CA ASP A 123 -15.67 12.59 11.15
C ASP A 123 -14.73 13.10 10.04
N GLU A 124 -13.84 14.04 10.38
CA GLU A 124 -12.80 14.53 9.45
C GLU A 124 -11.80 13.43 9.10
N ALA A 125 -11.38 12.63 10.09
CA ALA A 125 -10.50 11.49 9.82
C ALA A 125 -11.18 10.47 8.89
N TYR A 126 -12.46 10.16 9.12
CA TYR A 126 -13.22 9.27 8.24
C TYR A 126 -13.44 9.85 6.83
N GLU A 127 -13.57 11.17 6.69
CA GLU A 127 -13.64 11.81 5.39
C GLU A 127 -12.31 11.71 4.64
N ILE A 128 -11.18 11.87 5.33
CA ILE A 128 -9.86 11.61 4.76
C ILE A 128 -9.68 10.15 4.36
N PHE A 129 -10.14 9.18 5.16
CA PHE A 129 -10.05 7.77 4.78
C PHE A 129 -10.90 7.44 3.55
N ARG A 130 -12.11 8.02 3.45
CA ARG A 130 -12.93 7.88 2.23
C ARG A 130 -12.26 8.51 1.01
N ALA A 131 -11.57 9.64 1.19
CA ALA A 131 -10.81 10.27 0.12
C ALA A 131 -9.63 9.37 -0.32
N GLY A 132 -8.87 8.82 0.62
CA GLY A 132 -7.79 7.85 0.34
C GLY A 132 -8.30 6.57 -0.33
N ASP A 133 -9.41 6.01 0.13
CA ASP A 133 -10.07 4.86 -0.51
C ASP A 133 -10.45 5.16 -1.97
N TRP A 134 -10.96 6.36 -2.22
CA TRP A 134 -11.29 6.80 -3.58
C TRP A 134 -10.04 6.89 -4.46
N GLU A 135 -8.96 7.53 -3.97
CA GLU A 135 -7.69 7.68 -4.70
C GLU A 135 -7.09 6.31 -5.04
N TYR A 136 -7.04 5.43 -4.04
CA TYR A 136 -6.53 4.08 -4.18
C TYR A 136 -7.35 3.25 -5.18
N ASN A 137 -8.68 3.35 -5.11
CA ASN A 137 -9.55 2.71 -6.09
C ASN A 137 -9.38 3.30 -7.49
N TYR A 138 -9.18 4.61 -7.60
CA TYR A 138 -8.98 5.28 -8.86
C TYR A 138 -7.72 4.79 -9.54
N TRP A 139 -6.57 4.81 -8.86
CA TRP A 139 -5.26 4.37 -9.41
C TRP A 139 -5.26 2.95 -9.94
N TRP A 140 -5.84 2.01 -9.18
CA TRP A 140 -5.67 0.59 -9.48
C TRP A 140 -6.87 -0.03 -10.21
N ARG A 141 -8.04 0.62 -10.24
CA ARG A 141 -9.27 0.04 -10.81
C ARG A 141 -9.99 0.90 -11.82
N ARG A 142 -10.35 2.13 -11.44
CA ARG A 142 -11.41 2.88 -12.12
C ARG A 142 -10.92 3.70 -13.31
N ASN A 143 -9.68 4.16 -13.29
CA ASN A 143 -9.12 4.90 -14.41
C ASN A 143 -8.90 3.96 -15.62
N GLU A 144 -9.01 4.50 -16.84
CA GLU A 144 -8.84 3.74 -18.08
C GLU A 144 -7.45 3.11 -18.25
N ASN A 145 -6.43 3.72 -17.64
CA ASN A 145 -5.04 3.31 -17.69
C ASN A 145 -4.66 2.33 -16.58
N ALA A 146 -5.60 1.92 -15.71
CA ALA A 146 -5.32 1.10 -14.52
C ALA A 146 -4.56 -0.17 -14.87
N LYS A 147 -4.99 -0.91 -15.90
CA LYS A 147 -4.29 -2.12 -16.35
C LYS A 147 -2.84 -1.83 -16.74
N ARG A 148 -2.62 -0.75 -17.51
CA ARG A 148 -1.27 -0.39 -17.95
C ARG A 148 -0.41 0.08 -16.78
N TYR A 149 -1.01 0.80 -15.84
CA TYR A 149 -0.33 1.28 -14.65
C TYR A 149 0.10 0.11 -13.74
N ILE A 150 -0.78 -0.86 -13.49
CA ILE A 150 -0.46 -2.10 -12.78
C ILE A 150 0.74 -2.82 -13.41
N GLN A 151 0.76 -2.96 -14.74
CA GLN A 151 1.87 -3.61 -15.45
C GLN A 151 3.21 -2.88 -15.26
N LEU A 152 3.18 -1.56 -15.15
CA LEU A 152 4.39 -0.73 -14.99
C LEU A 152 4.86 -0.64 -13.54
N VAL A 153 3.96 -0.83 -12.57
CA VAL A 153 4.29 -0.80 -11.14
C VAL A 153 4.72 -2.20 -10.68
N GLU A 154 3.86 -3.20 -10.84
CA GLU A 154 3.99 -4.50 -10.15
C GLU A 154 4.05 -5.71 -11.10
N GLY A 155 4.09 -5.46 -12.41
CA GLY A 155 4.00 -6.53 -13.41
C GLY A 155 5.08 -7.61 -13.28
N LEU A 156 6.29 -7.24 -12.84
CA LEU A 156 7.38 -8.20 -12.61
C LEU A 156 7.08 -9.11 -11.42
N PHE A 157 6.69 -8.54 -10.28
CA PHE A 157 6.36 -9.29 -9.07
C PHE A 157 5.11 -10.17 -9.26
N ILE A 158 4.06 -9.67 -9.91
CA ILE A 158 2.89 -10.48 -10.30
C ILE A 158 3.33 -11.66 -11.18
N GLY A 159 4.26 -11.43 -12.12
CA GLY A 159 4.85 -12.49 -12.93
C GLY A 159 5.63 -13.52 -12.11
N GLU A 160 6.33 -13.10 -11.04
CA GLU A 160 6.98 -14.02 -10.10
C GLU A 160 5.97 -14.89 -9.36
N ILE A 161 4.87 -14.29 -8.86
CA ILE A 161 3.79 -15.03 -8.20
C ILE A 161 3.25 -16.11 -9.15
N ILE A 162 2.90 -15.73 -10.38
CA ILE A 162 2.36 -16.67 -11.38
C ILE A 162 3.34 -17.82 -11.64
N ARG A 163 4.62 -17.52 -11.92
CA ARG A 163 5.63 -18.57 -12.17
C ARG A 163 5.82 -19.51 -10.98
N ARG A 164 5.72 -19.01 -9.74
CA ARG A 164 5.79 -19.85 -8.54
C ARG A 164 4.57 -20.78 -8.45
N LEU A 165 3.37 -20.28 -8.73
CA LEU A 165 2.15 -21.09 -8.72
C LEU A 165 2.18 -22.16 -9.83
N GLU A 166 2.60 -21.81 -11.06
CA GLU A 166 2.78 -22.75 -12.17
C GLU A 166 3.81 -23.84 -11.84
N ALA A 167 4.93 -23.49 -11.18
CA ALA A 167 5.92 -24.47 -10.75
C ALA A 167 5.38 -25.43 -9.67
N ILE A 168 4.50 -24.97 -8.79
CA ILE A 168 3.81 -25.83 -7.81
C ILE A 168 2.85 -26.77 -8.53
N GLU A 169 2.03 -26.26 -9.44
CA GLU A 169 1.09 -27.06 -10.23
C GLU A 169 1.80 -28.16 -11.02
N GLN A 170 2.96 -27.86 -11.59
CA GLN A 170 3.78 -28.82 -12.36
C GLN A 170 4.59 -29.78 -11.49
N GLY A 171 4.52 -29.68 -10.15
CA GLY A 171 5.30 -30.50 -9.22
C GLY A 171 6.81 -30.21 -9.26
N GLN A 172 7.22 -29.04 -9.75
CA GLN A 172 8.61 -28.61 -9.89
C GLN A 172 9.12 -27.80 -8.67
N SER A 173 8.22 -27.41 -7.77
CA SER A 173 8.56 -26.66 -6.57
C SER A 173 8.23 -27.45 -5.30
N PRO A 174 9.19 -27.64 -4.37
CA PRO A 174 8.92 -28.23 -3.06
C PRO A 174 8.38 -27.21 -2.04
N LEU A 175 8.10 -25.97 -2.47
CA LEU A 175 7.68 -24.86 -1.60
C LEU A 175 6.26 -25.10 -1.07
N LEU A 176 6.10 -25.14 0.25
CA LEU A 176 4.80 -25.29 0.91
C LEU A 176 4.22 -23.95 1.38
N TYR A 177 5.06 -22.98 1.69
CA TYR A 177 4.66 -21.68 2.20
C TYR A 177 5.71 -20.64 1.86
N SER A 178 5.25 -19.48 1.38
CA SER A 178 6.06 -18.29 1.21
C SER A 178 5.27 -17.08 1.67
N HIS A 179 5.97 -16.14 2.29
CA HIS A 179 5.40 -14.87 2.73
C HIS A 179 6.29 -13.75 2.22
N ASN A 180 5.69 -12.80 1.50
CA ASN A 180 6.40 -11.62 1.00
C ASN A 180 5.83 -10.42 1.76
N PHE A 181 6.69 -9.70 2.47
CA PHE A 181 6.38 -8.44 3.12
C PHE A 181 6.59 -7.32 2.11
N ILE A 182 5.51 -6.62 1.79
CA ILE A 182 5.44 -5.60 0.75
C ILE A 182 4.65 -4.39 1.26
N HIS A 183 4.69 -3.29 0.54
CA HIS A 183 3.94 -2.08 0.87
C HIS A 183 2.50 -2.16 0.38
N ASP A 184 1.66 -1.28 0.92
CA ASP A 184 0.31 -1.01 0.41
C ASP A 184 0.31 -0.61 -1.06
N GLY A 185 1.35 0.10 -1.53
CA GLY A 185 1.60 0.44 -2.92
C GLY A 185 1.77 -0.78 -3.84
N ASP A 186 2.19 -1.92 -3.30
CA ASP A 186 2.39 -3.19 -4.03
C ASP A 186 1.14 -4.08 -3.96
N ILE A 187 0.40 -4.04 -2.83
CA ILE A 187 -0.87 -4.76 -2.66
C ILE A 187 -1.91 -4.28 -3.68
N GLY A 188 -2.00 -2.96 -3.89
CA GLY A 188 -3.02 -2.35 -4.75
C GLY A 188 -3.02 -2.88 -6.18
N PRO A 189 -1.86 -2.89 -6.86
CA PRO A 189 -1.71 -3.51 -8.17
C PRO A 189 -2.13 -4.98 -8.21
N ILE A 190 -1.80 -5.78 -7.18
CA ILE A 190 -2.18 -7.20 -7.11
C ILE A 190 -3.71 -7.34 -7.04
N LEU A 191 -4.36 -6.61 -6.13
CA LEU A 191 -5.82 -6.62 -6.01
C LEU A 191 -6.50 -6.07 -7.29
N GLY A 192 -5.85 -5.12 -7.95
CA GLY A 192 -6.19 -4.62 -9.27
C GLY A 192 -6.16 -5.70 -10.34
N ALA A 193 -5.06 -6.46 -10.42
CA ALA A 193 -4.91 -7.56 -11.36
C ALA A 193 -5.94 -8.68 -11.13
N LEU A 194 -6.29 -8.96 -9.87
CA LEU A 194 -7.27 -9.99 -9.49
C LEU A 194 -8.74 -9.65 -9.80
N GLY A 195 -9.02 -8.46 -10.32
CA GLY A 195 -10.39 -8.11 -10.71
C GLY A 195 -11.30 -7.61 -9.58
N ILE A 196 -10.80 -7.37 -8.35
CA ILE A 196 -11.56 -6.76 -7.25
C ILE A 196 -12.15 -5.39 -7.64
N LYS A 197 -13.48 -5.31 -7.66
CA LYS A 197 -14.21 -4.16 -8.23
C LYS A 197 -14.14 -2.88 -7.40
N ALA A 198 -14.13 -3.00 -6.08
CA ALA A 198 -14.06 -1.89 -5.15
C ALA A 198 -12.87 -2.11 -4.22
N LEU A 199 -11.82 -1.34 -4.42
CA LEU A 199 -10.65 -1.34 -3.54
C LEU A 199 -10.82 -0.27 -2.49
N ARG A 200 -10.36 -0.60 -1.29
CA ARG A 200 -10.09 0.35 -0.21
C ARG A 200 -8.59 0.33 0.03
N TRP A 201 -8.08 1.38 0.64
CA TRP A 201 -6.70 1.38 1.10
C TRP A 201 -6.50 0.21 2.08
N PRO A 202 -5.58 -0.74 1.82
CA PRO A 202 -5.33 -1.84 2.72
C PRO A 202 -4.90 -1.35 4.11
N GLY A 203 -5.53 -1.87 5.15
CA GLY A 203 -5.10 -1.59 6.52
C GLY A 203 -3.73 -2.19 6.81
N MET A 204 -3.01 -1.62 7.78
CA MET A 204 -1.71 -2.12 8.23
C MET A 204 -1.79 -3.60 8.63
N GLY A 205 -0.84 -4.40 8.14
CA GLY A 205 -0.79 -5.83 8.41
C GLY A 205 -1.88 -6.66 7.73
N SER A 206 -2.63 -6.09 6.78
CA SER A 206 -3.50 -6.86 5.89
C SER A 206 -2.67 -7.74 4.95
N ASN A 207 -3.28 -8.84 4.48
CA ASN A 207 -2.59 -9.85 3.68
C ASN A 207 -3.46 -10.30 2.50
N VAL A 208 -2.80 -10.69 1.40
CA VAL A 208 -3.41 -11.45 0.30
C VAL A 208 -2.85 -12.86 0.36
N ALA A 209 -3.73 -13.85 0.47
CA ALA A 209 -3.35 -15.26 0.50
C ALA A 209 -3.76 -15.95 -0.81
N PHE A 210 -2.81 -16.65 -1.42
CA PHE A 210 -3.04 -17.58 -2.52
C PHE A 210 -2.92 -19.00 -1.98
N GLU A 211 -3.97 -19.79 -2.11
CA GLU A 211 -4.02 -21.18 -1.64
C GLU A 211 -4.31 -22.10 -2.84
N ILE A 212 -3.43 -23.07 -3.07
CA ILE A 212 -3.61 -24.12 -4.08
C ILE A 212 -4.07 -25.38 -3.33
N TRP A 213 -5.16 -25.98 -3.79
CA TRP A 213 -5.80 -27.16 -3.20
C TRP A 213 -5.80 -28.33 -4.17
#